data_AF-A0A8T7AEU4-F1
#
_entry.id   AF-A0A8T7AEU4-F1
#
_cell.length_a   1.000
_cell.length_b   1.000
_cell.length_c   1.000
_cell.angle_alpha   90.00
_cell.angle_beta   90.00
_cell.angle_gamma   90.00
#
_symmetry.space_group_name_H-M   'P 1'
#
loop_
_entity.id
_entity.type
_entity.pdbx_description
1 polymer ?
#
loop_
_entity_poly.entity_id
_entity_poly.type
_entity_poly.pdbx_seq_one_letter_code
_entity_poly.pdbx_strand_id
1 'polypeptide(L)'
;MQPAVTIFRAFRPPARSWVAAFCLILCAISSASYARDYKVEVLIFENLGEHRAYESYRYQEIEKMSSAAETWFIQPSMLTGAATAISQSSELRLLTSYSWGQESLPYSQSAVFNLIEADLTGWIKIYANHLLYANLDLDYNGYRLQEKRRLKLDEKHFFDHPKFGVLLQVSRLEPPPETLENQDAEISENQLQESPGGSFPQTDNIKPAKDSDREPAQLLEIQE
;
A
#
# COMPACT_ATOMS: atom_id res chain seq x y z
N MET A 1 53.33 52.08 60.10
CA MET A 1 53.96 51.76 58.80
C MET A 1 53.78 50.27 58.53
N GLN A 2 53.01 49.93 57.49
CA GLN A 2 53.02 48.72 56.64
C GLN A 2 51.57 48.49 56.14
N PRO A 3 51.25 48.71 54.85
CA PRO A 3 49.93 48.41 54.31
C PRO A 3 49.85 46.98 53.79
N ALA A 4 48.79 46.26 54.19
CA ALA A 4 48.45 44.94 53.67
C ALA A 4 47.89 45.07 52.25
N VAL A 5 48.56 44.43 51.29
CA VAL A 5 48.14 44.39 49.88
C VAL A 5 47.20 43.21 49.68
N THR A 6 45.92 43.49 49.45
CA THR A 6 44.91 42.50 49.07
C THR A 6 44.96 42.26 47.57
N ILE A 7 45.39 41.06 47.16
CA ILE A 7 45.44 40.62 45.76
C ILE A 7 44.08 40.03 45.38
N PHE A 8 43.30 40.74 44.56
CA PHE A 8 42.12 40.18 43.89
C PHE A 8 42.56 39.30 42.70
N ARG A 9 42.31 37.99 42.79
CA ARG A 9 42.45 37.07 41.65
C ARG A 9 41.19 37.15 40.77
N ALA A 10 41.36 37.63 39.54
CA ALA A 10 40.32 37.62 38.52
C ALA A 10 40.00 36.18 38.09
N PHE A 11 38.73 35.79 38.27
CA PHE A 11 38.20 34.50 37.82
C PHE A 11 37.91 34.59 36.32
N ARG A 12 38.71 33.91 35.50
CA ARG A 12 38.57 33.86 34.04
C ARG A 12 37.84 32.56 33.68
N PRO A 13 36.61 32.59 33.14
CA PRO A 13 35.92 31.36 32.76
C PRO A 13 36.59 30.73 31.51
N PRO A 14 36.65 29.38 31.43
CA PRO A 14 37.30 28.70 30.30
C PRO A 14 36.43 28.75 29.03
N ALA A 15 36.96 29.36 27.98
CA ALA A 15 36.34 29.58 26.67
C ALA A 15 36.26 28.32 25.77
N ARG A 16 35.89 27.15 26.32
CA ARG A 16 35.93 25.86 25.59
C ARG A 16 34.67 25.00 25.72
N SER A 17 33.49 25.60 25.81
CA SER A 17 32.24 24.84 26.03
C SER A 17 31.07 25.25 25.13
N TRP A 18 31.34 25.76 23.93
CA TRP A 18 30.27 26.18 22.98
C TRP A 18 30.24 25.34 21.69
N VAL A 19 31.30 24.62 21.35
CA VAL A 19 31.34 23.79 20.13
C VAL A 19 30.57 22.47 20.29
N ALA A 20 30.58 21.87 21.49
CA ALA A 20 29.89 20.60 21.73
C ALA A 20 28.36 20.72 21.76
N ALA A 21 27.81 21.85 22.18
CA ALA A 21 26.36 22.07 22.22
C ALA A 21 25.74 22.22 20.82
N PHE A 22 26.51 22.73 19.85
CA PHE A 22 26.01 22.94 18.48
C PHE A 22 25.91 21.63 17.66
N CYS A 23 26.78 20.65 17.91
CA CYS A 23 26.69 19.34 17.26
C CYS A 23 25.53 18.46 17.77
N LEU A 24 25.11 18.62 19.02
CA LEU A 24 24.00 17.83 19.59
C LEU A 24 22.62 18.26 19.08
N ILE A 25 22.46 19.52 18.65
CA ILE A 25 21.19 20.04 18.13
C ILE A 25 20.99 19.65 16.65
N LEU A 26 22.07 19.43 15.89
CA LEU A 26 21.99 19.06 14.46
C LEU A 26 21.61 17.58 14.21
N CYS A 27 21.76 16.68 15.17
CA CYS A 27 21.34 15.28 15.02
C CYS A 27 19.83 15.04 15.25
N ALA A 28 19.13 15.98 15.90
CA ALA A 28 17.72 15.79 16.27
C ALA A 28 16.72 16.02 15.12
N ILE A 29 17.19 16.53 13.97
CA ILE A 29 16.34 16.74 12.78
C ILE A 29 16.65 15.67 11.74
N SER A 30 16.72 14.41 12.18
CA SER A 30 16.59 13.28 11.26
C SER A 30 15.11 13.09 11.01
N SER A 31 14.57 13.84 10.05
CA SER A 31 13.21 13.65 9.57
C SER A 31 13.08 12.20 9.09
N ALA A 32 12.51 11.35 9.93
CA ALA A 32 11.98 10.07 9.51
C ALA A 32 10.80 10.38 8.57
N SER A 33 11.11 10.59 7.30
CA SER A 33 10.11 10.49 6.24
C SER A 33 9.67 9.04 6.25
N TYR A 34 8.59 8.73 6.97
CA TYR A 34 7.95 7.43 6.91
C TYR A 34 7.58 7.16 5.45
N ALA A 35 8.41 6.35 4.79
CA ALA A 35 8.08 5.86 3.47
C ALA A 35 6.84 4.96 3.67
N ARG A 36 5.67 5.43 3.23
CA ARG A 36 4.43 4.65 3.35
C ARG A 36 4.62 3.30 2.66
N ASP A 37 4.17 2.24 3.33
CA ASP A 37 4.17 0.88 2.82
C ASP A 37 3.40 0.78 1.50
N TYR A 38 3.69 -0.28 0.75
CA TYR A 38 3.06 -0.53 -0.53
C TYR A 38 2.02 -1.63 -0.42
N LYS A 39 0.91 -1.43 -1.14
CA LYS A 39 0.00 -2.48 -1.55
C LYS A 39 0.34 -2.86 -2.99
N VAL A 40 0.59 -4.14 -3.22
CA VAL A 40 0.93 -4.70 -4.53
C VAL A 40 -0.12 -5.73 -4.93
N GLU A 41 -0.59 -5.65 -6.17
CA GLU A 41 -1.51 -6.62 -6.76
C GLU A 41 -0.98 -7.05 -8.12
N VAL A 42 -1.01 -8.35 -8.37
CA VAL A 42 -0.45 -8.97 -9.57
C VAL A 42 -1.44 -10.00 -10.11
N LEU A 43 -1.74 -9.89 -11.40
CA LEU A 43 -2.43 -10.92 -12.16
C LEU A 43 -1.45 -11.53 -13.16
N ILE A 44 -1.39 -12.86 -13.19
CA ILE A 44 -0.57 -13.60 -14.16
C ILE A 44 -1.53 -14.39 -15.02
N PHE A 45 -1.39 -14.27 -16.34
CA PHE A 45 -2.32 -14.84 -17.30
C PHE A 45 -1.59 -15.42 -18.49
N GLU A 46 -2.15 -16.45 -19.09
CA GLU A 46 -1.67 -17.06 -20.32
C GLU A 46 -2.36 -16.43 -21.53
N ASN A 47 -1.61 -16.28 -22.61
CA ASN A 47 -2.12 -15.88 -23.92
C ASN A 47 -2.49 -17.15 -24.71
N LEU A 48 -3.77 -17.29 -25.09
CA LEU A 48 -4.29 -18.46 -25.83
C LEU A 48 -4.21 -18.31 -27.36
N GLY A 49 -3.75 -17.16 -27.86
CA GLY A 49 -3.69 -16.89 -29.30
C GLY A 49 -2.81 -17.88 -30.08
N GLU A 50 -3.38 -18.50 -31.11
CA GLU A 50 -2.74 -19.59 -31.88
C GLU A 50 -1.55 -19.16 -32.77
N HIS A 51 -1.36 -17.86 -33.01
CA HIS A 51 -0.41 -17.33 -34.00
C HIS A 51 0.82 -16.63 -33.42
N ARG A 52 1.23 -16.96 -32.19
CA ARG A 52 2.41 -16.34 -31.59
C ARG A 52 3.66 -17.19 -31.84
N ALA A 53 4.66 -16.58 -32.46
CA ALA A 53 5.98 -17.20 -32.61
C ALA A 53 6.60 -17.36 -31.23
N TYR A 54 6.68 -18.60 -30.77
CA TYR A 54 7.41 -18.96 -29.56
C TYR A 54 8.88 -19.12 -29.93
N GLU A 55 9.76 -18.30 -29.36
CA GLU A 55 11.20 -18.57 -29.47
C GLU A 55 11.51 -19.89 -28.76
N SER A 56 12.33 -20.73 -29.38
CA SER A 56 12.79 -21.97 -28.73
C SER A 56 13.65 -21.59 -27.53
N TYR A 57 13.10 -21.68 -26.32
CA TYR A 57 13.82 -21.34 -25.11
C TYR A 57 14.59 -22.56 -24.60
N ARG A 58 15.88 -22.37 -24.30
CA ARG A 58 16.62 -23.34 -23.49
C ARG A 58 16.32 -23.00 -22.04
N TYR A 59 15.66 -23.91 -21.34
CA TYR A 59 15.38 -23.75 -19.92
C TYR A 59 16.66 -23.36 -19.16
N GLN A 60 16.57 -22.28 -18.41
CA GLN A 60 17.56 -21.84 -17.46
C GLN A 60 16.88 -21.79 -16.11
N GLU A 61 17.43 -22.53 -15.14
CA GLU A 61 16.91 -22.53 -13.78
C GLU A 61 16.89 -21.10 -13.22
N ILE A 62 15.76 -20.71 -12.62
CA ILE A 62 15.63 -19.39 -12.00
C ILE A 62 16.47 -19.34 -10.73
N GLU A 63 17.30 -18.30 -10.63
CA GLU A 63 18.01 -17.99 -9.40
C GLU A 63 17.00 -17.65 -8.30
N LYS A 64 16.93 -18.50 -7.27
CA LYS A 64 16.10 -18.23 -6.09
C LYS A 64 16.65 -17.03 -5.35
N MET A 65 15.80 -16.03 -5.15
CA MET A 65 16.19 -14.84 -4.38
C MET A 65 15.62 -14.92 -2.97
N SER A 66 16.47 -14.69 -1.98
CA SER A 66 16.07 -14.55 -0.58
C SER A 66 16.09 -13.08 -0.15
N SER A 67 15.20 -12.74 0.78
CA SER A 67 15.20 -11.45 1.47
C SER A 67 14.78 -11.67 2.92
N ALA A 68 15.27 -10.79 3.81
CA ALA A 68 14.88 -10.78 5.21
C ALA A 68 13.60 -9.95 5.47
N ALA A 69 13.19 -9.12 4.51
CA ALA A 69 11.98 -8.31 4.64
C ALA A 69 10.72 -9.15 4.35
N GLU A 70 9.66 -8.83 5.08
CA GLU A 70 8.43 -9.59 5.06
C GLU A 70 7.41 -9.03 4.05
N THR A 71 6.55 -9.91 3.57
CA THR A 71 5.33 -9.58 2.83
C THR A 71 4.14 -10.17 3.57
N TRP A 72 3.02 -9.47 3.61
CA TRP A 72 1.79 -10.00 4.21
C TRP A 72 0.65 -10.00 3.20
N PHE A 73 -0.14 -11.08 3.17
CA PHE A 73 -1.27 -11.17 2.26
C PHE A 73 -2.37 -10.18 2.65
N ILE A 74 -3.01 -9.61 1.63
CA ILE A 74 -4.14 -8.68 1.79
C ILE A 74 -5.22 -9.00 0.76
N GLN A 75 -6.42 -8.46 0.96
CA GLN A 75 -7.51 -8.65 0.00
C GLN A 75 -7.24 -7.87 -1.31
N PRO A 76 -7.43 -8.50 -2.49
CA PRO A 76 -7.40 -7.80 -3.78
C PRO A 76 -8.42 -6.67 -3.84
N SER A 77 -8.04 -5.55 -4.44
CA SER A 77 -8.94 -4.41 -4.62
C SER A 77 -8.63 -3.53 -5.82
N MET A 78 -7.42 -3.59 -6.38
CA MET A 78 -6.95 -2.72 -7.45
C MET A 78 -7.22 -3.32 -8.83
N LEU A 79 -7.06 -4.64 -8.97
CA LEU A 79 -7.13 -5.34 -10.26
C LEU A 79 -8.34 -6.28 -10.37
N THR A 80 -9.30 -6.21 -9.44
CA THR A 80 -10.51 -7.06 -9.44
C THR A 80 -11.28 -7.00 -10.77
N GLY A 81 -11.52 -5.81 -11.31
CA GLY A 81 -12.18 -5.65 -12.61
C GLY A 81 -11.37 -6.21 -13.78
N ALA A 82 -10.03 -6.11 -13.72
CA ALA A 82 -9.16 -6.69 -14.74
C ALA A 82 -9.13 -8.23 -14.64
N ALA A 83 -9.12 -8.78 -13.43
CA ALA A 83 -9.23 -10.22 -13.20
C ALA A 83 -10.53 -10.76 -13.79
N THR A 84 -11.67 -10.11 -13.52
CA THR A 84 -12.95 -10.48 -14.13
C THR A 84 -12.91 -10.42 -15.65
N ALA A 85 -12.37 -9.35 -16.24
CA ALA A 85 -12.27 -9.21 -17.69
C ALA A 85 -11.38 -10.30 -18.32
N ILE A 86 -10.27 -10.66 -17.68
CA ILE A 86 -9.40 -11.76 -18.15
C ILE A 86 -10.12 -13.10 -18.05
N SER A 87 -10.79 -13.39 -16.94
CA SER A 87 -11.53 -14.65 -16.76
C SER A 87 -12.70 -14.82 -17.73
N GLN A 88 -13.24 -13.72 -18.26
CA GLN A 88 -14.32 -13.73 -19.26
C GLN A 88 -13.80 -13.72 -20.71
N SER A 89 -12.50 -13.55 -20.91
CA SER A 89 -11.89 -13.51 -22.25
C SER A 89 -11.78 -14.90 -22.86
N SER A 90 -11.96 -14.99 -24.19
CA SER A 90 -11.63 -16.20 -24.95
C SER A 90 -10.16 -16.26 -25.37
N GLU A 91 -9.43 -15.14 -25.28
CA GLU A 91 -8.04 -15.04 -25.74
C GLU A 91 -7.02 -15.15 -24.61
N LEU A 92 -7.46 -14.98 -23.36
CA LEU A 92 -6.62 -15.00 -22.18
C LEU A 92 -7.14 -16.01 -21.16
N ARG A 93 -6.24 -16.60 -20.39
CA ARG A 93 -6.59 -17.45 -19.25
C ARG A 93 -5.89 -16.95 -18.00
N LEU A 94 -6.65 -16.58 -16.97
CA LEU A 94 -6.08 -16.21 -15.68
C LEU A 94 -5.41 -17.44 -15.05
N LEU A 95 -4.12 -17.35 -14.76
CA LEU A 95 -3.36 -18.42 -14.10
C LEU A 95 -3.41 -18.26 -12.58
N THR A 96 -3.08 -17.07 -12.09
CA THR A 96 -3.08 -16.77 -10.65
C THR A 96 -3.22 -15.27 -10.40
N SER A 97 -3.60 -14.92 -9.17
CA SER A 97 -3.77 -13.56 -8.68
C SER A 97 -3.22 -13.46 -7.27
N TYR A 98 -2.31 -12.52 -7.04
CA TYR A 98 -1.74 -12.24 -5.72
C TYR A 98 -2.00 -10.81 -5.29
N SER A 99 -2.15 -10.63 -3.98
CA SER A 99 -2.28 -9.32 -3.34
C SER A 99 -1.55 -9.36 -2.01
N TRP A 100 -0.57 -8.47 -1.85
CA TRP A 100 0.21 -8.38 -0.62
C TRP A 100 0.56 -6.94 -0.26
N GLY A 101 0.84 -6.71 1.01
CA GLY A 101 1.50 -5.52 1.51
C GLY A 101 2.99 -5.79 1.75
N GLN A 102 3.80 -4.75 1.60
CA GLN A 102 5.23 -4.80 1.94
C GLN A 102 5.76 -3.42 2.33
N GLU A 103 6.85 -3.41 3.09
CA GLU A 103 7.55 -2.18 3.45
C GLU A 103 8.17 -1.47 2.23
N SER A 104 8.20 -0.14 2.28
CA SER A 104 8.87 0.69 1.27
C SER A 104 10.38 0.76 1.51
N LEU A 105 11.10 -0.28 1.11
CA LEU A 105 12.53 -0.43 1.31
C LEU A 105 13.35 -0.31 0.01
N PRO A 106 14.65 0.05 0.10
CA PRO A 106 15.57 0.02 -1.03
C PRO A 106 15.87 -1.41 -1.51
N TYR A 107 16.40 -1.56 -2.73
CA TYR A 107 16.60 -2.86 -3.39
C TYR A 107 17.27 -3.94 -2.51
N SER A 108 18.31 -3.59 -1.77
CA SER A 108 19.06 -4.56 -0.95
C SER A 108 18.29 -5.07 0.27
N GLN A 109 17.27 -4.33 0.71
CA GLN A 109 16.47 -4.62 1.90
C GLN A 109 15.04 -5.01 1.57
N SER A 110 14.54 -4.71 0.37
CA SER A 110 13.15 -4.95 0.04
C SER A 110 12.79 -6.43 -0.04
N ALA A 111 11.53 -6.72 0.28
CA ALA A 111 11.00 -8.07 0.25
C ALA A 111 11.01 -8.66 -1.16
N VAL A 112 11.13 -9.97 -1.24
CA VAL A 112 11.03 -10.75 -2.48
C VAL A 112 9.80 -11.62 -2.36
N PHE A 113 8.85 -11.44 -3.29
CA PHE A 113 7.70 -12.29 -3.40
C PHE A 113 8.06 -13.47 -4.30
N ASN A 114 8.18 -14.68 -3.73
CA ASN A 114 8.50 -15.90 -4.46
C ASN A 114 7.22 -16.59 -4.94
N LEU A 115 7.20 -16.99 -6.20
CA LEU A 115 6.10 -17.73 -6.83
C LEU A 115 6.57 -19.17 -7.03
N ILE A 116 5.85 -20.11 -6.44
CA ILE A 116 6.15 -21.54 -6.52
C ILE A 116 4.81 -22.27 -6.71
N GLU A 117 4.40 -22.38 -7.96
CA GLU A 117 3.24 -23.15 -8.41
C GLU A 117 3.71 -24.33 -9.28
N ALA A 118 2.77 -25.19 -9.70
CA ALA A 118 3.11 -26.41 -10.45
C ALA A 118 3.82 -26.14 -11.79
N ASP A 119 3.39 -25.11 -12.51
CA ASP A 119 3.87 -24.75 -13.85
C ASP A 119 4.38 -23.31 -13.96
N LEU A 120 4.33 -22.56 -12.85
CA LEU A 120 4.80 -21.17 -12.75
C LEU A 120 5.76 -21.04 -11.56
N THR A 121 6.99 -20.62 -11.84
CA THR A 121 7.99 -20.38 -10.80
C THR A 121 8.69 -19.06 -11.01
N GLY A 122 9.23 -18.48 -9.94
CA GLY A 122 10.09 -17.31 -10.03
C GLY A 122 9.90 -16.33 -8.89
N TRP A 123 10.19 -15.06 -9.13
CA TRP A 123 10.06 -14.04 -8.11
C TRP A 123 9.71 -12.67 -8.69
N ILE A 124 9.08 -11.86 -7.84
CA ILE A 124 8.77 -10.46 -8.08
C ILE A 124 9.34 -9.65 -6.92
N LYS A 125 10.06 -8.59 -7.25
CA LYS A 125 10.65 -7.67 -6.27
C LYS A 125 10.24 -6.23 -6.56
N ILE A 126 9.53 -5.64 -5.60
CA ILE A 126 9.20 -4.21 -5.60
C ILE A 126 10.12 -3.49 -4.62
N TYR A 127 10.69 -2.36 -5.05
CA TYR A 127 11.61 -1.58 -4.23
C TYR A 127 11.57 -0.10 -4.61
N ALA A 128 11.87 0.73 -3.62
CA ALA A 128 11.92 2.17 -3.78
C ALA A 128 13.27 2.70 -3.29
N ASN A 129 14.03 3.30 -4.22
CA ASN A 129 15.15 4.16 -3.86
C ASN A 129 14.70 5.62 -4.03
N HIS A 130 15.08 6.25 -5.15
CA HIS A 130 14.56 7.57 -5.56
C HIS A 130 13.30 7.46 -6.43
N LEU A 131 13.08 6.28 -7.01
CA LEU A 131 11.94 5.92 -7.85
C LEU A 131 11.49 4.52 -7.46
N LEU A 132 10.23 4.20 -7.78
CA LEU A 132 9.65 2.87 -7.62
C LEU A 132 10.03 1.99 -8.81
N TYR A 133 10.44 0.75 -8.54
CA TYR A 133 10.77 -0.23 -9.57
C TYR A 133 10.10 -1.56 -9.26
N ALA A 134 9.76 -2.28 -10.33
CA ALA A 134 9.54 -3.71 -10.32
C ALA A 134 10.70 -4.40 -11.03
N ASN A 135 11.16 -5.49 -10.44
CA ASN A 135 12.07 -6.45 -11.06
C ASN A 135 11.42 -7.82 -10.93
N LEU A 136 11.26 -8.54 -12.03
CA LEU A 136 10.63 -9.84 -12.03
C LEU A 136 11.38 -10.80 -12.95
N ASP A 137 11.36 -12.05 -12.54
CA ASP A 137 11.94 -13.17 -13.27
C ASP A 137 11.04 -14.38 -13.05
N LEU A 138 10.23 -14.70 -14.07
CA LEU A 138 9.18 -15.71 -14.02
C LEU A 138 9.39 -16.73 -15.13
N ASP A 139 9.22 -18.01 -14.84
CA ASP A 139 9.18 -19.11 -15.80
C ASP A 139 7.80 -19.76 -15.73
N TYR A 140 7.15 -19.84 -16.88
CA TYR A 140 5.89 -20.54 -17.07
C TYR A 140 6.07 -21.62 -18.12
N ASN A 141 6.02 -22.89 -17.74
CA ASN A 141 6.21 -24.03 -18.66
C ASN A 141 7.46 -23.92 -19.57
N GLY A 142 8.59 -23.43 -19.03
CA GLY A 142 9.84 -23.24 -19.78
C GLY A 142 9.91 -21.95 -20.60
N TYR A 143 8.88 -21.10 -20.54
CA TYR A 143 8.88 -19.76 -21.11
C TYR A 143 9.23 -18.74 -20.05
N ARG A 144 10.28 -17.94 -20.27
CA ARG A 144 10.81 -17.02 -19.27
C ARG A 144 10.49 -15.56 -19.60
N LEU A 145 9.94 -14.86 -18.61
CA LEU A 145 9.72 -13.41 -18.60
C LEU A 145 10.66 -12.80 -17.55
N GLN A 146 11.72 -12.14 -18.02
CA GLN A 146 12.65 -11.41 -17.17
C GLN A 146 12.65 -9.94 -17.55
N GLU A 147 12.10 -9.09 -16.67
CA GLU A 147 12.02 -7.65 -16.94
C GLU A 147 12.19 -6.81 -15.67
N LYS A 148 12.89 -5.68 -15.83
CA LYS A 148 13.00 -4.64 -14.81
C LYS A 148 12.47 -3.32 -15.37
N ARG A 149 11.53 -2.69 -14.67
CA ARG A 149 10.92 -1.44 -15.11
C ARG A 149 10.68 -0.47 -13.95
N ARG A 150 10.75 0.83 -14.25
CA ARG A 150 10.27 1.89 -13.37
C ARG A 150 8.75 1.91 -13.34
N LEU A 151 8.17 1.99 -12.14
CA LEU A 151 6.74 2.11 -11.95
C LEU A 151 6.36 3.55 -11.57
N LYS A 152 5.08 3.84 -11.80
CA LYS A 152 4.36 4.94 -11.16
C LYS A 152 3.26 4.33 -10.30
N LEU A 153 3.03 4.95 -9.14
CA LEU A 153 1.97 4.55 -8.22
C LEU A 153 0.61 4.70 -8.89
N ASP A 154 -0.32 3.82 -8.53
CA ASP A 154 -1.72 3.80 -8.97
C ASP A 154 -1.93 3.65 -10.49
N GLU A 155 -0.86 3.34 -11.23
CA GLU A 155 -0.91 2.98 -12.64
C GLU A 155 -0.82 1.47 -12.83
N LYS A 156 -1.48 0.96 -13.86
CA LYS A 156 -1.39 -0.45 -14.29
C LYS A 156 -0.18 -0.63 -15.20
N HIS A 157 0.66 -1.61 -14.90
CA HIS A 157 1.87 -1.93 -15.65
C HIS A 157 1.76 -3.33 -16.24
N PHE A 158 1.93 -3.44 -17.55
CA PHE A 158 1.95 -4.71 -18.27
C PHE A 158 3.39 -5.15 -18.55
N PHE A 159 3.69 -6.40 -18.23
CA PHE A 159 4.88 -7.13 -18.64
C PHE A 159 4.44 -8.24 -19.57
N ASP A 160 4.86 -8.19 -20.82
CA ASP A 160 4.31 -9.05 -21.87
C ASP A 160 5.35 -10.07 -22.32
N HIS A 161 4.91 -11.31 -22.45
CA HIS A 161 5.63 -12.37 -23.11
C HIS A 161 4.67 -13.06 -24.10
N PRO A 162 5.14 -13.54 -25.27
CA PRO A 162 4.27 -14.16 -26.26
C PRO A 162 3.32 -15.22 -25.68
N LYS A 163 3.82 -16.04 -24.75
CA LYS A 163 3.04 -17.11 -24.09
C LYS A 163 2.18 -16.67 -22.90
N PHE A 164 2.63 -15.71 -22.10
CA PHE A 164 1.95 -15.32 -20.87
C PHE A 164 2.28 -13.86 -20.53
N GLY A 165 1.51 -13.22 -19.67
CA GLY A 165 1.73 -11.84 -19.27
C GLY A 165 1.48 -11.63 -17.79
N VAL A 166 1.97 -10.49 -17.32
CA VAL A 166 1.76 -10.02 -15.95
C VAL A 166 1.14 -8.63 -16.00
N LEU A 167 0.03 -8.46 -15.31
CA LEU A 167 -0.55 -7.16 -15.01
C LEU A 167 -0.31 -6.83 -13.54
N LEU A 168 0.37 -5.72 -13.30
CA LEU A 168 0.83 -5.33 -11.97
C LEU A 168 0.37 -3.90 -11.65
N GLN A 169 -0.10 -3.69 -10.42
CA GLN A 169 -0.37 -2.35 -9.90
C GLN A 169 0.19 -2.22 -8.48
N VAL A 170 0.76 -1.06 -8.18
CA VAL A 170 1.28 -0.72 -6.85
C VAL A 170 0.62 0.57 -6.39
N SER A 171 0.06 0.56 -5.20
CA SER A 171 -0.49 1.73 -4.52
C SER A 171 0.17 1.90 -3.15
N ARG A 172 -0.11 3.03 -2.49
CA ARG A 172 0.25 3.18 -1.08
C ARG A 172 -0.73 2.41 -0.21
N LEU A 173 -0.21 1.73 0.81
CA LEU A 173 -1.03 1.16 1.85
C LEU A 173 -1.43 2.29 2.80
N GLU A 174 -2.73 2.65 2.80
CA GLU A 174 -3.22 3.64 3.74
C GLU A 174 -3.30 3.02 5.15
N PRO A 175 -2.83 3.73 6.19
CA PRO A 175 -3.06 3.30 7.56
C PRO A 175 -4.57 3.27 7.83
N PRO A 176 -5.05 2.36 8.70
CA PRO A 176 -6.43 2.41 9.15
C PRO A 176 -6.77 3.83 9.62
N PRO A 177 -7.94 4.39 9.26
CA PRO A 177 -8.31 5.72 9.73
C PRO A 177 -8.23 5.72 11.25
N GLU A 178 -7.35 6.55 11.82
CA GLU A 178 -7.32 6.76 13.26
C GLU A 178 -8.72 7.16 13.68
N THR A 179 -9.37 6.32 14.49
CA THR A 179 -10.70 6.59 15.01
C THR A 179 -10.60 7.84 15.88
N LEU A 180 -10.92 9.01 15.31
CA LEU A 180 -11.04 10.29 16.01
C LEU A 180 -12.30 10.30 16.91
N GLU A 181 -12.55 9.21 17.66
CA GLU A 181 -13.75 9.06 18.51
C GLU A 181 -13.59 9.62 19.92
N ASN A 182 -12.44 10.20 20.28
CA ASN A 182 -12.16 10.62 21.67
C ASN A 182 -11.95 12.14 21.84
N GLN A 183 -12.67 13.00 21.11
CA GLN A 183 -12.65 14.45 21.39
C GLN A 183 -14.04 15.08 21.61
N ASP A 184 -15.13 14.42 21.20
CA ASP A 184 -16.48 14.99 21.34
C ASP A 184 -17.20 14.57 22.65
N ALA A 185 -16.64 13.62 23.41
CA ALA A 185 -17.25 13.13 24.65
C ALA A 185 -17.02 14.03 25.88
N GLU A 186 -16.04 14.94 25.86
CA GLU A 186 -15.73 15.80 27.02
C GLU A 186 -16.49 17.14 27.04
N ILE A 187 -17.24 17.49 25.98
CA ILE A 187 -17.97 18.78 25.93
C ILE A 187 -19.39 18.66 26.52
N SER A 188 -19.93 17.45 26.70
CA SER A 188 -21.33 17.25 27.11
C SER A 188 -21.57 17.21 28.64
N GLU A 189 -20.53 17.16 29.47
CA GLU A 189 -20.71 17.05 30.94
C GLU A 189 -20.82 18.41 31.67
N ASN A 190 -20.53 19.53 31.01
CA ASN A 190 -20.54 20.86 31.64
C ASN A 190 -21.81 21.72 31.34
N GLN A 191 -22.88 21.15 30.77
CA GLN A 191 -24.13 21.89 30.49
C GLN A 191 -25.41 21.33 31.13
N LEU A 192 -25.28 20.50 32.18
CA LEU A 192 -26.43 20.02 32.97
C LEU A 192 -26.47 20.68 34.37
N GLN A 193 -26.41 22.00 34.43
CA GLN A 193 -26.80 22.76 35.62
C GLN A 193 -27.09 24.21 35.21
N GLU A 194 -28.34 24.47 34.80
CA GLU A 194 -29.17 25.63 35.15
C GLU A 194 -30.32 25.78 34.14
N SER A 195 -31.54 25.41 34.56
CA SER A 195 -32.71 26.30 34.57
C SER A 195 -34.03 25.51 34.45
N PRO A 196 -34.92 25.59 35.45
CA PRO A 196 -36.29 25.10 35.35
C PRO A 196 -37.23 26.24 34.95
N GLY A 197 -37.97 26.06 33.87
CA GLY A 197 -39.24 26.78 33.69
C GLY A 197 -39.57 27.20 32.26
N GLY A 198 -40.70 26.70 31.75
CA GLY A 198 -41.48 27.45 30.78
C GLY A 198 -42.06 26.66 29.61
N SER A 199 -43.25 26.10 29.84
CA SER A 199 -44.40 26.04 28.91
C SER A 199 -44.21 25.48 27.47
N PHE A 200 -44.83 24.31 27.26
CA PHE A 200 -45.38 23.86 25.97
C PHE A 200 -46.33 24.89 25.33
N PRO A 201 -46.47 24.86 23.98
CA PRO A 201 -47.78 24.49 23.46
C PRO A 201 -47.77 23.54 22.24
N GLN A 202 -48.71 22.59 22.32
CA GLN A 202 -49.61 22.02 21.29
C GLN A 202 -49.24 21.99 19.79
N THR A 203 -49.15 20.72 19.31
CA THR A 203 -49.81 20.09 18.15
C THR A 203 -50.12 20.92 16.90
N ASP A 204 -49.66 20.42 15.73
CA ASP A 204 -50.59 20.17 14.60
C ASP A 204 -50.04 19.17 13.57
N ASN A 205 -50.75 18.03 13.48
CA ASN A 205 -51.22 17.38 12.25
C ASN A 205 -50.42 17.54 10.94
N ILE A 206 -49.69 16.49 10.54
CA ILE A 206 -49.52 16.17 9.11
C ILE A 206 -49.78 14.67 8.87
N LYS A 207 -50.76 14.49 7.99
CA LYS A 207 -51.43 13.30 7.45
C LYS A 207 -50.49 12.35 6.68
N PRO A 208 -50.66 11.02 6.77
CA PRO A 208 -49.92 10.08 5.94
C PRO A 208 -50.54 9.98 4.53
N ALA A 209 -49.73 10.22 3.50
CA ALA A 209 -50.09 9.91 2.12
C ALA A 209 -49.78 8.43 1.82
N LYS A 210 -50.81 7.77 1.33
CA LYS A 210 -50.90 6.38 0.89
C LYS A 210 -50.77 6.39 -0.64
N ASP A 211 -49.81 5.67 -1.18
CA ASP A 211 -49.74 5.29 -2.60
C ASP A 211 -48.98 3.94 -2.62
N SER A 212 -49.65 2.79 -2.70
CA SER A 212 -50.39 2.24 -3.84
C SER A 212 -49.50 2.08 -5.08
N ASP A 213 -49.49 0.86 -5.63
CA ASP A 213 -49.10 0.54 -7.00
C ASP A 213 -47.60 0.34 -7.26
N ARG A 214 -47.08 -0.83 -6.86
CA ARG A 214 -46.13 -1.57 -7.72
C ARG A 214 -46.50 -3.05 -7.77
N GLU A 215 -47.10 -3.40 -8.90
CA GLU A 215 -47.40 -4.74 -9.38
C GLU A 215 -46.10 -5.56 -9.60
N PRO A 216 -46.11 -6.87 -9.31
CA PRO A 216 -44.95 -7.74 -9.51
C PRO A 216 -44.87 -8.26 -10.95
N ALA A 217 -43.76 -7.96 -11.64
CA ALA A 217 -43.43 -8.62 -12.90
C ALA A 217 -42.91 -10.04 -12.63
N GLN A 218 -43.67 -11.02 -13.12
CA GLN A 218 -43.35 -12.44 -13.14
C GLN A 218 -42.44 -12.80 -14.32
N LEU A 219 -41.62 -13.83 -14.07
CA LEU A 219 -41.19 -14.91 -14.99
C LEU A 219 -40.51 -14.57 -16.32
N LEU A 220 -39.27 -15.06 -16.46
CA LEU A 220 -38.91 -15.88 -17.62
C LEU A 220 -37.97 -17.01 -17.19
N GLU A 221 -38.59 -18.18 -17.07
CA GLU A 221 -38.02 -19.51 -16.99
C GLU A 221 -37.46 -19.87 -18.37
N ILE A 222 -36.18 -20.26 -18.44
CA ILE A 222 -35.63 -20.94 -19.62
C ILE A 222 -35.09 -22.28 -19.13
N GLN A 223 -35.77 -23.33 -19.60
CA GLN A 223 -35.38 -24.73 -19.49
C GLN A 223 -34.44 -25.13 -20.65
N GLU A 224 -33.68 -26.19 -20.34
CA GLU A 224 -32.90 -27.12 -21.17
C GLU A 224 -31.57 -26.65 -21.78
#